data_AF-A0A218USU0-F1
#
_entry.id   AF-A0A218USU0-F1
#
_cell.length_a   1.000
_cell.length_b   1.000
_cell.length_c   1.000
_cell.angle_alpha   90.00
_cell.angle_beta   90.00
_cell.angle_gamma   90.00
#
_symmetry.space_group_name_H-M   'P 1'
#
loop_
_entity.id
_entity.type
_entity.pdbx_description
1 polymer ?
#
loop_
_entity_poly.entity_id
_entity_poly.type
_entity_poly.pdbx_seq_one_letter_code
_entity_poly.pdbx_strand_id
1 'polypeptide(L)'
;MICSRLLWKTLFILSLAVLLADFTEIRAFAKQSECKNATIDDVNWSLKKYSKCLPDIIAKGEKASINFLAWTLQETLDLLRPVQEQFCKQLPPCPRPVAPKNGGLVCVTIDNTQYCKPMCNKGYDFQFLRSSRLYEACGNATGFSWSTQLSGGKTLAVCNPSEVAISGAKSAYFPSNSSCVHTLAFPGTRAEQLNIFLQEIAQQGIDGSSRDRGADCIICGY
;
A
#
# COMPACT_ATOMS: atom_id res chain seq x y z
N MET A 1 -48.83 56.70 13.34
CA MET A 1 -48.95 55.56 12.40
C MET A 1 -47.64 54.78 12.42
N ILE A 2 -47.72 53.55 12.93
CA ILE A 2 -46.62 52.61 13.14
C ILE A 2 -46.44 51.84 11.83
N CYS A 3 -45.47 52.20 10.98
CA CYS A 3 -45.18 51.42 9.77
C CYS A 3 -43.76 51.69 9.23
N SER A 4 -42.72 51.48 10.04
CA SER A 4 -41.34 51.42 9.50
C SER A 4 -40.40 50.48 10.26
N ARG A 5 -40.71 50.11 11.52
CA ARG A 5 -39.87 49.21 12.32
C ARG A 5 -40.05 47.71 12.02
N LEU A 6 -41.08 47.31 11.28
CA LEU A 6 -41.32 45.91 10.92
C LEU A 6 -40.56 45.45 9.66
N LEU A 7 -40.23 46.37 8.74
CA LEU A 7 -39.52 46.03 7.50
C LEU A 7 -38.01 45.82 7.68
N TRP A 8 -37.39 46.46 8.67
CA TRP A 8 -35.95 46.27 8.94
C TRP A 8 -35.68 44.88 9.53
N LYS A 9 -36.54 44.39 10.43
CA LYS A 9 -36.36 43.09 11.09
C LYS A 9 -36.58 41.91 10.15
N THR A 10 -37.42 42.03 9.13
CA THR A 10 -37.60 40.97 8.12
C THR A 10 -36.44 40.88 7.13
N LEU A 11 -35.81 42.00 6.78
CA LEU A 11 -34.61 42.02 5.92
C LEU A 11 -33.38 41.40 6.60
N PHE A 12 -33.21 41.60 7.92
CA PHE A 12 -32.09 41.02 8.66
C PHE A 12 -32.20 39.49 8.86
N ILE A 13 -33.42 38.95 8.93
CA ILE A 13 -33.64 37.50 9.08
C ILE A 13 -33.49 36.77 7.74
N LEU A 14 -33.86 37.40 6.61
CA LEU A 14 -33.62 36.86 5.27
C LEU A 14 -32.14 36.82 4.90
N SER A 15 -31.33 37.80 5.34
CA SER A 15 -29.88 37.78 5.11
C SER A 15 -29.15 36.70 5.93
N LEU A 16 -29.62 36.38 7.15
CA LEU A 16 -29.02 35.29 7.94
C LEU A 16 -29.38 33.91 7.39
N ALA A 17 -30.58 33.74 6.82
CA ALA A 17 -30.99 32.48 6.20
C ALA A 17 -30.20 32.19 4.91
N VAL A 18 -29.80 33.23 4.16
CA VAL A 18 -28.94 33.08 2.97
C VAL A 18 -27.47 32.84 3.35
N LEU A 19 -26.97 33.43 4.44
CA LEU A 19 -25.61 33.17 4.95
C LEU A 19 -25.45 31.81 5.66
N LEU A 20 -26.54 31.23 6.18
CA LEU A 20 -26.51 29.88 6.77
C LEU A 20 -26.74 28.76 5.74
N ALA A 21 -27.32 29.08 4.57
CA ALA A 21 -27.44 28.13 3.47
C ALA A 21 -26.08 27.83 2.81
N ASP A 22 -25.15 28.79 2.82
CA ASP A 22 -23.81 28.64 2.23
C ASP A 22 -22.83 27.82 3.09
N PHE A 23 -23.15 27.52 4.35
CA PHE A 23 -22.31 26.69 5.22
C PHE A 23 -22.78 25.23 5.35
N THR A 24 -23.81 24.85 4.61
CA THR A 24 -24.27 23.45 4.53
C THR A 24 -24.16 22.90 3.11
N GLU A 25 -23.06 23.18 2.40
CA GLU A 25 -22.55 22.17 1.48
C GLU A 25 -21.84 21.09 2.30
N ILE A 26 -22.64 20.34 3.08
CA ILE A 26 -22.22 19.01 3.54
C ILE A 26 -22.13 18.21 2.26
N ARG A 27 -20.92 18.18 1.70
CA ARG A 27 -20.49 17.36 0.57
C ARG A 27 -21.09 15.97 0.78
N ALA A 28 -22.10 15.63 -0.02
CA ALA A 28 -22.94 14.48 0.26
C ALA A 28 -22.09 13.20 0.19
N PHE A 29 -21.90 12.55 1.33
CA PHE A 29 -21.43 11.17 1.35
C PHE A 29 -22.45 10.30 0.62
N ALA A 30 -21.96 9.24 -0.03
CA ALA A 30 -22.84 8.27 -0.67
C ALA A 30 -23.86 7.75 0.35
N LYS A 31 -25.15 7.76 -0.01
CA LYS A 31 -26.19 7.18 0.84
C LYS A 31 -25.96 5.68 0.97
N GLN A 32 -26.40 5.09 2.08
CA GLN A 32 -26.34 3.62 2.30
C GLN A 32 -26.93 2.83 1.11
N SER A 33 -27.98 3.36 0.47
CA SER A 33 -28.60 2.78 -0.72
C SER A 33 -27.69 2.80 -1.96
N GLU A 34 -26.83 3.81 -2.09
CA GLU A 34 -25.85 3.94 -3.17
C GLU A 34 -24.67 2.99 -2.94
N CYS A 35 -24.26 2.78 -1.68
CA CYS A 35 -23.22 1.82 -1.32
C CYS A 35 -23.63 0.36 -1.55
N LYS A 36 -24.93 0.04 -1.53
CA LYS A 36 -25.42 -1.35 -1.62
C LYS A 36 -25.08 -2.04 -2.94
N ASN A 37 -24.95 -1.26 -4.03
CA ASN A 37 -24.66 -1.77 -5.36
C ASN A 37 -23.26 -1.39 -5.85
N ALA A 38 -22.49 -0.63 -5.05
CA ALA A 38 -21.17 -0.20 -5.44
C ALA A 38 -20.16 -1.35 -5.34
N THR A 39 -19.31 -1.47 -6.34
CA THR A 39 -18.22 -2.44 -6.41
C THR A 39 -16.86 -1.75 -6.28
N ILE A 40 -15.83 -2.52 -5.99
CA ILE A 40 -14.44 -2.02 -6.03
C ILE A 40 -14.07 -1.51 -7.44
N ASP A 41 -14.65 -2.10 -8.49
CA ASP A 41 -14.42 -1.67 -9.86
C ASP A 41 -14.98 -0.27 -10.14
N ASP A 42 -16.12 0.09 -9.54
CA ASP A 42 -16.69 1.43 -9.68
C ASP A 42 -15.78 2.51 -9.08
N VAL A 43 -15.20 2.22 -7.91
CA VAL A 43 -14.23 3.09 -7.23
C VAL A 43 -12.93 3.18 -8.04
N ASN A 44 -12.40 2.04 -8.47
CA ASN A 44 -11.19 1.96 -9.29
C ASN A 44 -11.35 2.72 -10.61
N TRP A 45 -12.49 2.57 -11.27
CA TRP A 45 -12.79 3.28 -12.51
C TRP A 45 -12.79 4.78 -12.31
N SER A 46 -13.45 5.26 -11.25
CA SER A 46 -13.52 6.69 -10.93
C SER A 46 -12.13 7.27 -10.67
N LEU A 47 -11.33 6.63 -9.82
CA LEU A 47 -9.96 7.06 -9.52
C LEU A 47 -9.08 7.04 -10.78
N LYS A 48 -9.16 5.97 -11.58
CA LYS A 48 -8.39 5.83 -12.82
C LYS A 48 -8.77 6.88 -13.86
N LYS A 49 -10.07 7.16 -14.03
CA LYS A 49 -10.57 8.20 -14.95
C LYS A 49 -9.94 9.56 -14.66
N TYR A 50 -9.91 9.97 -13.40
CA TYR A 50 -9.40 11.30 -13.03
C TYR A 50 -7.90 11.36 -12.80
N SER A 51 -7.21 10.22 -12.66
CA SER A 51 -5.75 10.16 -12.41
C SER A 51 -4.91 11.00 -13.39
N LYS A 52 -5.29 11.04 -14.67
CA LYS A 52 -4.55 11.76 -15.72
C LYS A 52 -4.72 13.29 -15.64
N CYS A 53 -5.88 13.76 -15.18
CA CYS A 53 -6.16 15.19 -15.01
C CYS A 53 -5.94 15.66 -13.57
N LEU A 54 -5.58 14.76 -12.65
CA LEU A 54 -5.37 15.08 -11.24
C LEU A 54 -4.32 16.18 -11.02
N PRO A 55 -3.18 16.24 -11.76
CA PRO A 55 -2.24 17.36 -11.64
C PRO A 55 -2.90 18.71 -11.92
N ASP A 56 -3.74 18.80 -12.95
CA ASP A 56 -4.45 20.04 -13.32
C ASP A 56 -5.52 20.42 -12.29
N ILE A 57 -6.24 19.41 -11.76
CA ILE A 57 -7.23 19.61 -10.69
C ILE A 57 -6.56 20.13 -9.43
N ILE A 58 -5.40 19.57 -9.04
CA ILE A 58 -4.63 20.00 -7.88
C ILE A 58 -4.11 21.43 -8.08
N ALA A 59 -3.57 21.75 -9.26
CA ALA A 59 -3.03 23.08 -9.55
C ALA A 59 -4.08 24.20 -9.46
N LYS A 60 -5.35 23.89 -9.73
CA LYS A 60 -6.48 24.84 -9.72
C LYS A 60 -7.38 24.74 -8.49
N GLY A 61 -7.16 23.74 -7.64
CA GLY A 61 -8.07 23.36 -6.56
C GLY A 61 -7.88 24.21 -5.30
N GLU A 62 -8.96 24.35 -4.53
CA GLU A 62 -8.90 24.97 -3.21
C GLU A 62 -8.18 24.07 -2.20
N LYS A 63 -7.35 24.68 -1.35
CA LYS A 63 -6.56 23.98 -0.32
C LYS A 63 -7.40 23.05 0.56
N ALA A 64 -8.58 23.49 0.99
CA ALA A 64 -9.48 22.69 1.82
C ALA A 64 -9.96 21.42 1.11
N SER A 65 -10.35 21.55 -0.16
CA SER A 65 -10.78 20.43 -1.01
C SER A 65 -9.66 19.43 -1.27
N ILE A 66 -8.43 19.90 -1.48
CA ILE A 66 -7.25 19.04 -1.66
C ILE A 66 -6.96 18.25 -0.38
N ASN A 67 -6.94 18.92 0.77
CA ASN A 67 -6.70 18.28 2.06
C ASN A 67 -7.78 17.24 2.39
N PHE A 68 -9.04 17.54 2.09
CA PHE A 68 -10.13 16.59 2.27
C PHE A 68 -9.94 15.34 1.40
N LEU A 69 -9.61 15.50 0.11
CA LEU A 69 -9.32 14.37 -0.78
C LEU A 69 -8.16 13.52 -0.25
N ALA A 70 -7.07 14.15 0.23
CA ALA A 70 -5.93 13.43 0.78
C ALA A 70 -6.32 12.60 2.02
N TRP A 71 -7.10 13.18 2.94
CA TRP A 71 -7.60 12.47 4.11
C TRP A 71 -8.51 11.29 3.73
N THR A 72 -9.48 11.48 2.82
CA THR A 72 -10.38 10.42 2.37
C THR A 72 -9.63 9.26 1.70
N LEU A 73 -8.63 9.56 0.87
CA LEU A 73 -7.79 8.54 0.26
C LEU A 73 -6.97 7.78 1.31
N GLN A 74 -6.47 8.48 2.34
CA GLN A 74 -5.74 7.82 3.43
C GLN A 74 -6.64 6.88 4.23
N GLU A 75 -7.84 7.29 4.62
CA GLU A 75 -8.78 6.41 5.33
C GLU A 75 -9.17 5.19 4.47
N THR A 76 -9.37 5.40 3.18
CA THR A 76 -9.65 4.30 2.25
C THR A 76 -8.48 3.31 2.18
N LEU A 77 -7.24 3.81 2.12
CA LEU A 77 -6.04 2.97 2.16
C LEU A 77 -5.91 2.20 3.48
N ASP A 78 -6.24 2.82 4.60
CA ASP A 78 -6.19 2.17 5.92
C ASP A 78 -7.21 1.03 6.05
N LEU A 79 -8.34 1.10 5.33
CA LEU A 79 -9.28 -0.02 5.20
C LEU A 79 -8.79 -1.13 4.26
N LEU A 80 -8.09 -0.77 3.18
CA LEU A 80 -7.64 -1.72 2.16
C LEU A 80 -6.39 -2.51 2.57
N ARG A 81 -5.44 -1.89 3.28
CA ARG A 81 -4.15 -2.52 3.65
C ARG A 81 -4.31 -3.84 4.42
N PRO A 82 -5.16 -3.95 5.47
CA PRO A 82 -5.35 -5.21 6.17
C PRO A 82 -5.89 -6.32 5.26
N VAL A 83 -6.80 -5.97 4.33
CA VAL A 83 -7.36 -6.93 3.37
C VAL A 83 -6.28 -7.42 2.41
N GLN A 84 -5.40 -6.52 1.94
CA GLN A 84 -4.26 -6.90 1.10
C GLN A 84 -3.31 -7.88 1.82
N GLU A 85 -3.07 -7.68 3.12
CA GLU A 85 -2.24 -8.58 3.92
C GLU A 85 -2.90 -9.95 4.19
N GLN A 86 -4.23 -10.03 4.26
CA GLN A 86 -4.96 -11.29 4.47
C GLN A 86 -4.79 -12.30 3.34
N PHE A 87 -4.42 -11.85 2.14
CA PHE A 87 -4.14 -12.75 1.02
C PHE A 87 -2.84 -13.54 1.19
N CYS A 88 -1.98 -13.17 2.16
CA CYS A 88 -0.76 -13.92 2.46
C CYS A 88 -1.01 -15.01 3.51
N LYS A 89 -0.86 -16.28 3.12
CA LYS A 89 -0.87 -17.40 4.06
C LYS A 89 0.34 -17.31 5.00
N GLN A 90 0.08 -17.33 6.31
CA GLN A 90 1.12 -17.47 7.31
C GLN A 90 1.52 -18.95 7.44
N LEU A 91 2.79 -19.20 7.75
CA LEU A 91 3.29 -20.53 8.09
C LEU A 91 3.55 -20.64 9.60
N PRO A 92 2.60 -21.07 10.43
CA PRO A 92 2.86 -21.29 11.86
C PRO A 92 3.95 -22.36 12.06
N PRO A 93 4.83 -22.22 13.06
CA PRO A 93 4.87 -21.18 14.09
C PRO A 93 5.76 -19.96 13.74
N CYS A 94 6.16 -19.78 12.47
CA CYS A 94 6.93 -18.61 12.08
C CYS A 94 6.16 -17.30 12.33
N PRO A 95 6.81 -16.29 12.94
CA PRO A 95 6.16 -15.01 13.16
C PRO A 95 5.92 -14.30 11.83
N ARG A 96 4.80 -13.57 11.71
CA ARG A 96 4.50 -12.79 10.49
C ARG A 96 5.63 -11.78 10.23
N PRO A 97 6.23 -11.77 9.03
CA PRO A 97 7.30 -10.84 8.72
C PRO A 97 6.72 -9.44 8.50
N VAL A 98 7.52 -8.43 8.82
CA VAL A 98 7.18 -7.02 8.60
C VAL A 98 7.91 -6.55 7.34
N ALA A 99 7.13 -6.10 6.37
CA ALA A 99 7.67 -5.55 5.13
C ALA A 99 8.32 -4.18 5.37
N PRO A 100 9.46 -3.87 4.71
CA PRO A 100 10.10 -2.58 4.85
C PRO A 100 9.20 -1.47 4.28
N LYS A 101 9.11 -0.35 4.99
CA LYS A 101 8.55 0.89 4.44
C LYS A 101 9.28 1.26 3.16
N ASN A 102 8.56 1.76 2.15
CA ASN A 102 9.10 2.06 0.81
C ASN A 102 9.69 0.84 0.10
N GLY A 103 9.14 -0.34 0.37
CA GLY A 103 9.54 -1.59 -0.24
C GLY A 103 8.49 -2.67 -0.02
N GLY A 104 8.95 -3.92 -0.05
CA GLY A 104 8.12 -5.08 0.17
C GLY A 104 8.90 -6.35 0.40
N LEU A 105 8.18 -7.43 0.61
CA LEU A 105 8.68 -8.80 0.68
C LEU A 105 8.04 -9.63 -0.42
N VAL A 106 8.84 -10.40 -1.14
CA VAL A 106 8.35 -11.49 -1.99
C VAL A 106 8.62 -12.79 -1.25
N CYS A 107 7.57 -13.51 -0.89
CA CYS A 107 7.66 -14.70 -0.05
C CYS A 107 7.16 -15.94 -0.78
N VAL A 108 7.83 -17.07 -0.57
CA VAL A 108 7.43 -18.40 -1.02
C VAL A 108 7.64 -19.41 0.11
N THR A 109 6.93 -20.52 0.08
CA THR A 109 7.08 -21.61 1.07
C THR A 109 7.46 -22.90 0.35
N ILE A 110 8.55 -23.53 0.77
CA ILE A 110 9.10 -24.76 0.21
C ILE A 110 9.53 -25.64 1.40
N ASP A 111 9.15 -26.93 1.41
CA ASP A 111 9.47 -27.87 2.50
C ASP A 111 9.16 -27.32 3.91
N ASN A 112 7.99 -26.72 4.10
CA ASN A 112 7.60 -26.08 5.36
C ASN A 112 8.64 -25.06 5.90
N THR A 113 9.37 -24.42 4.99
CA THR A 113 10.24 -23.29 5.27
C THR A 113 9.76 -22.11 4.44
N GLN A 114 9.50 -20.98 5.10
CA GLN A 114 9.12 -19.74 4.45
C GLN A 114 10.38 -18.95 4.11
N TYR A 115 10.53 -18.60 2.85
CA TYR A 115 11.59 -17.75 2.34
C TYR A 115 11.00 -16.42 1.92
N CYS A 116 11.53 -15.31 2.45
CA CYS A 116 11.07 -13.97 2.12
C CYS A 116 12.25 -13.12 1.65
N LYS A 117 12.16 -12.65 0.40
CA LYS A 117 13.11 -11.73 -0.21
C LYS A 117 12.67 -10.29 0.03
N PRO A 118 13.44 -9.49 0.79
CA PRO A 118 13.18 -8.07 0.92
C PRO A 118 13.54 -7.32 -0.37
N MET A 119 12.71 -6.36 -0.75
CA MET A 119 12.91 -5.54 -1.95
C MET A 119 12.63 -4.07 -1.66
N CYS A 120 13.50 -3.15 -2.12
CA CYS A 120 13.28 -1.71 -1.99
C CYS A 120 12.70 -1.11 -3.28
N ASN A 121 11.88 -0.06 -3.15
CA ASN A 121 11.39 0.72 -4.28
C ASN A 121 12.49 1.62 -4.85
N LYS A 122 12.28 2.14 -6.07
CA LYS A 122 13.15 3.17 -6.66
C LYS A 122 13.30 4.38 -5.72
N GLY A 123 14.53 4.89 -5.61
CA GLY A 123 14.88 6.01 -4.72
C GLY A 123 15.18 5.59 -3.29
N TYR A 124 15.27 4.28 -3.04
CA TYR A 124 15.60 3.72 -1.74
C TYR A 124 16.65 2.62 -1.87
N ASP A 125 17.51 2.50 -0.85
CA ASP A 125 18.48 1.43 -0.73
C ASP A 125 18.41 0.76 0.64
N PHE A 126 18.99 -0.44 0.76
CA PHE A 126 19.09 -1.13 2.04
C PHE A 126 20.04 -0.39 2.99
N GLN A 127 19.69 -0.38 4.28
CA GLN A 127 20.55 0.19 5.33
C GLN A 127 21.94 -0.48 5.42
N PHE A 128 22.06 -1.73 4.97
CA PHE A 128 23.29 -2.53 5.03
C PHE A 128 23.50 -3.29 3.72
N LEU A 129 24.74 -3.72 3.46
CA LEU A 129 25.09 -4.56 2.32
C LEU A 129 24.38 -5.92 2.43
N ARG A 130 23.64 -6.25 1.37
CA ARG A 130 22.84 -7.48 1.22
C ARG A 130 22.96 -8.09 -0.18
N SER A 131 23.97 -7.69 -0.96
CA SER A 131 24.19 -8.20 -2.32
C SER A 131 24.36 -9.73 -2.40
N SER A 132 24.89 -10.36 -1.35
CA SER A 132 25.02 -11.82 -1.21
C SER A 132 23.86 -12.48 -0.43
N ARG A 133 23.00 -11.70 0.24
CA ARG A 133 21.95 -12.20 1.13
C ARG A 133 20.57 -11.84 0.59
N LEU A 134 20.17 -12.62 -0.40
CA LEU A 134 18.99 -12.36 -1.21
C LEU A 134 17.66 -12.53 -0.45
N TYR A 135 17.62 -13.38 0.57
CA TYR A 135 16.39 -13.65 1.33
C TYR A 135 16.66 -13.93 2.80
N GLU A 136 15.57 -13.95 3.57
CA GLU A 136 15.50 -14.50 4.91
C GLU A 136 14.67 -15.78 4.91
N ALA A 137 15.02 -16.73 5.78
CA ALA A 137 14.31 -17.98 5.95
C ALA A 137 13.71 -18.09 7.36
N CYS A 138 12.57 -18.76 7.46
CA CYS A 138 12.00 -19.21 8.72
C CYS A 138 11.43 -20.62 8.56
N GLY A 139 11.85 -21.55 9.41
CA GLY A 139 11.39 -22.93 9.40
C GLY A 139 12.03 -23.74 10.52
N ASN A 140 11.97 -25.06 10.43
CA ASN A 140 12.54 -25.95 11.46
C ASN A 140 14.05 -25.71 11.67
N ALA A 141 14.81 -25.51 10.59
CA ALA A 141 16.25 -25.27 10.64
C ALA A 141 16.64 -23.97 11.37
N THR A 142 15.73 -22.99 11.45
CA THR A 142 15.95 -21.72 12.15
C THR A 142 15.27 -21.66 13.51
N GLY A 143 14.76 -22.80 14.02
CA GLY A 143 13.98 -22.83 15.25
C GLY A 143 12.72 -21.96 15.17
N PHE A 144 12.13 -21.86 13.97
CA PHE A 144 10.96 -21.03 13.67
C PHE A 144 11.12 -19.54 13.98
N SER A 145 12.36 -19.04 13.92
CA SER A 145 12.68 -17.62 13.94
C SER A 145 13.21 -17.18 12.57
N TRP A 146 12.98 -15.93 12.18
CA TRP A 146 13.58 -15.41 10.95
C TRP A 146 15.10 -15.37 11.08
N SER A 147 15.81 -15.72 10.01
CA SER A 147 17.28 -15.61 9.95
C SER A 147 17.81 -14.18 10.02
N THR A 148 16.93 -13.16 10.04
CA THR A 148 17.26 -11.73 9.98
C THR A 148 18.31 -11.30 11.02
N GLN A 149 19.18 -10.36 10.64
CA GLN A 149 20.15 -9.73 11.54
C GLN A 149 19.59 -8.47 12.23
N LEU A 150 18.35 -8.08 11.93
CA LEU A 150 17.76 -6.87 12.48
C LEU A 150 17.08 -7.11 13.84
N SER A 151 17.19 -6.09 14.70
CA SER A 151 16.51 -6.06 15.99
C SER A 151 14.99 -6.23 15.85
N GLY A 152 14.39 -7.04 16.72
CA GLY A 152 12.96 -7.31 16.74
C GLY A 152 12.52 -8.55 15.96
N GLY A 153 13.43 -9.23 15.25
CA GLY A 153 13.25 -10.58 14.70
C GLY A 153 12.17 -10.76 13.62
N LYS A 154 11.29 -9.78 13.39
CA LYS A 154 10.25 -9.79 12.34
C LYS A 154 10.55 -8.84 11.19
N THR A 155 11.38 -7.82 11.44
CA THR A 155 11.86 -6.90 10.42
C THR A 155 12.94 -7.59 9.60
N LEU A 156 12.70 -7.73 8.30
CA LEU A 156 13.63 -8.44 7.41
C LEU A 156 14.60 -7.49 6.69
N ALA A 157 14.21 -6.23 6.49
CA ALA A 157 15.04 -5.19 5.91
C ALA A 157 14.55 -3.79 6.31
N VAL A 158 15.39 -2.79 6.03
CA VAL A 158 15.04 -1.36 6.10
C VAL A 158 15.46 -0.72 4.79
N CYS A 159 14.54 0.01 4.15
CA CYS A 159 14.78 0.77 2.92
C CYS A 159 14.85 2.26 3.25
N ASN A 160 16.05 2.84 3.13
CA ASN A 160 16.32 4.26 3.39
C ASN A 160 16.38 5.04 2.08
N PRO A 161 15.97 6.33 2.07
CA PRO A 161 16.14 7.18 0.89
C PRO A 161 17.58 7.15 0.39
N SER A 162 17.76 6.91 -0.90
CA SER A 162 19.07 6.91 -1.54
C SER A 162 18.94 7.21 -3.04
N GLU A 163 19.81 8.06 -3.55
CA GLU A 163 19.90 8.36 -4.98
C GLU A 163 20.46 7.16 -5.78
N VAL A 164 21.24 6.30 -5.12
CA VAL A 164 21.89 5.14 -5.75
C VAL A 164 21.58 3.87 -4.95
N ALA A 165 21.22 2.81 -5.66
CA ALA A 165 20.90 1.50 -5.12
C ALA A 165 22.07 0.53 -5.36
N ILE A 166 22.94 0.37 -4.37
CA ILE A 166 24.16 -0.47 -4.48
C ILE A 166 24.26 -1.54 -3.40
N SER A 167 23.49 -1.41 -2.31
CA SER A 167 23.65 -2.26 -1.15
C SER A 167 23.11 -3.68 -1.39
N GLY A 168 22.10 -3.84 -2.25
CA GLY A 168 21.51 -5.11 -2.64
C GLY A 168 21.95 -5.58 -4.03
N ALA A 169 21.60 -6.83 -4.36
CA ALA A 169 21.70 -7.32 -5.73
C ALA A 169 20.71 -6.57 -6.63
N LYS A 170 20.94 -6.51 -7.95
CA LYS A 170 20.03 -5.82 -8.89
C LYS A 170 18.57 -6.29 -8.78
N SER A 171 18.37 -7.58 -8.50
CA SER A 171 17.05 -8.18 -8.34
C SER A 171 16.43 -7.93 -6.95
N ALA A 172 17.15 -7.33 -6.01
CA ALA A 172 16.65 -6.94 -4.69
C ALA A 172 15.95 -5.57 -4.69
N TYR A 173 15.66 -5.03 -5.87
CA TYR A 173 14.91 -3.80 -6.07
C TYR A 173 13.73 -4.06 -6.98
N PHE A 174 12.60 -3.40 -6.71
CA PHE A 174 11.52 -3.38 -7.70
C PHE A 174 12.01 -2.63 -8.96
N PRO A 175 11.53 -3.02 -10.16
CA PRO A 175 11.89 -2.33 -11.40
C PRO A 175 11.64 -0.83 -11.32
N SER A 176 12.46 -0.03 -12.00
CA SER A 176 12.42 1.44 -11.91
C SER A 176 11.10 2.08 -12.36
N ASN A 177 10.29 1.37 -13.13
CA ASN A 177 8.94 1.74 -13.57
C ASN A 177 7.84 1.12 -12.69
N SER A 178 8.21 0.54 -11.55
CA SER A 178 7.30 -0.18 -10.66
C SER A 178 7.63 0.12 -9.18
N SER A 179 6.77 -0.42 -8.32
CA SER A 179 6.88 -0.38 -6.87
C SER A 179 6.29 -1.66 -6.32
N CYS A 180 6.41 -1.89 -5.01
CA CYS A 180 5.74 -3.03 -4.39
C CYS A 180 4.22 -3.02 -4.67
N VAL A 181 3.55 -1.89 -4.40
CA VAL A 181 2.09 -1.78 -4.56
C VAL A 181 1.66 -1.93 -6.02
N HIS A 182 2.45 -1.42 -6.97
CA HIS A 182 2.20 -1.66 -8.40
C HIS A 182 2.37 -3.14 -8.73
N THR A 183 3.46 -3.76 -8.30
CA THR A 183 3.71 -5.19 -8.53
C THR A 183 2.57 -6.06 -7.97
N LEU A 184 2.07 -5.70 -6.79
CA LEU A 184 0.94 -6.37 -6.16
C LEU A 184 -0.35 -6.20 -6.98
N ALA A 185 -0.60 -5.02 -7.56
CA ALA A 185 -1.84 -4.75 -8.31
C ALA A 185 -1.93 -5.50 -9.66
N PHE A 186 -0.81 -5.92 -10.25
CA PHE A 186 -0.79 -6.54 -11.58
C PHE A 186 -0.33 -8.01 -11.53
N PRO A 187 -1.18 -8.98 -11.92
CA PRO A 187 -0.86 -10.41 -11.86
C PRO A 187 0.40 -10.80 -12.65
N GLY A 188 0.62 -10.19 -13.82
CA GLY A 188 1.79 -10.47 -14.66
C GLY A 188 3.11 -10.11 -13.96
N THR A 189 3.20 -8.90 -13.42
CA THR A 189 4.40 -8.45 -12.68
C THR A 189 4.59 -9.23 -11.39
N ARG A 190 3.50 -9.60 -10.70
CA ARG A 190 3.56 -10.46 -9.52
C ARG A 190 4.18 -11.83 -9.85
N ALA A 191 3.71 -12.47 -10.91
CA ALA A 191 4.21 -13.76 -11.36
C ALA A 191 5.68 -13.68 -11.78
N GLU A 192 6.07 -12.61 -12.48
CA GLU A 192 7.46 -12.36 -12.86
C GLU A 192 8.38 -12.26 -11.64
N GLN A 193 8.02 -11.45 -10.63
CA GLN A 193 8.83 -11.30 -9.42
C GLN A 193 8.94 -12.59 -8.61
N LEU A 194 7.85 -13.37 -8.52
CA LEU A 194 7.89 -14.69 -7.89
C LEU A 194 8.82 -15.65 -8.65
N ASN A 195 8.75 -15.67 -9.98
CA ASN A 195 9.60 -16.54 -10.80
C ASN A 195 11.09 -16.18 -10.69
N ILE A 196 11.43 -14.89 -10.69
CA ILE A 196 12.81 -14.43 -10.45
C ILE A 196 13.29 -14.95 -9.10
N PHE A 197 12.49 -14.79 -8.04
CA PHE A 197 12.89 -15.23 -6.71
C PHE A 197 13.05 -16.76 -6.62
N LEU A 198 12.18 -17.53 -7.26
CA LEU A 198 12.29 -18.99 -7.29
C LEU A 198 13.55 -19.45 -8.04
N GLN A 199 13.92 -18.77 -9.12
CA GLN A 199 15.18 -19.05 -9.83
C GLN A 199 16.39 -18.80 -8.93
N GLU A 200 16.38 -17.72 -8.13
CA GLU A 200 17.45 -17.43 -7.18
C GLU A 200 17.54 -18.46 -6.04
N ILE A 201 16.39 -18.92 -5.53
CA ILE A 201 16.34 -20.02 -4.55
C ILE A 201 16.95 -21.30 -5.14
N ALA A 202 16.56 -21.66 -6.38
CA ALA A 202 17.08 -22.84 -7.06
C ALA A 202 18.60 -22.74 -7.33
N GLN A 203 19.11 -21.55 -7.65
CA GLN A 203 20.55 -21.29 -7.80
C GLN A 203 21.34 -21.51 -6.49
N GLN A 204 20.68 -21.44 -5.33
CA GLN A 204 21.26 -21.77 -4.03
C GLN A 204 21.10 -23.26 -3.66
N GLY A 205 20.63 -24.09 -4.60
CA GLY A 205 20.51 -25.55 -4.41
C GLY A 205 19.25 -26.00 -3.65
N ILE A 206 18.28 -25.11 -3.44
CA ILE A 206 17.01 -25.46 -2.80
C ILE A 206 16.04 -25.95 -3.88
N ASP A 207 15.54 -27.17 -3.72
CA ASP A 207 14.56 -27.76 -4.63
C ASP A 207 13.17 -27.16 -4.40
N GLY A 208 12.61 -26.52 -5.42
CA GLY A 208 11.27 -25.93 -5.39
C GLY A 208 10.12 -26.90 -5.65
N SER A 209 10.39 -28.21 -5.79
CA SER A 209 9.38 -29.23 -6.13
C SER A 209 8.22 -29.31 -5.12
N SER A 210 8.50 -29.08 -3.84
CA SER A 210 7.54 -29.10 -2.73
C SER A 210 6.90 -27.74 -2.42
N ARG A 211 7.01 -26.76 -3.32
CA ARG A 211 6.46 -25.42 -3.14
C ARG A 211 4.95 -25.43 -2.87
N ASP A 212 4.55 -24.75 -1.80
CA ASP A 212 3.15 -24.40 -1.55
C ASP A 212 2.76 -23.14 -2.33
N ARG A 213 2.20 -23.33 -3.53
CA ARG A 213 1.75 -22.22 -4.39
C ARG A 213 0.67 -21.35 -3.75
N GLY A 214 -0.09 -21.89 -2.79
CA GLY A 214 -1.09 -21.13 -2.05
C GLY A 214 -0.49 -20.23 -0.97
N ALA A 215 0.80 -20.39 -0.66
CA ALA A 215 1.53 -19.58 0.30
C ALA A 215 2.41 -18.49 -0.31
N ASP A 216 2.49 -18.43 -1.64
CA ASP A 216 3.24 -17.37 -2.32
C ASP A 216 2.58 -16.02 -2.05
N CYS A 217 3.37 -15.03 -1.67
CA CYS A 217 2.82 -13.70 -1.41
C CYS A 217 3.79 -12.56 -1.70
N ILE A 218 3.21 -11.38 -1.94
CA ILE A 218 3.92 -10.11 -1.92
C ILE A 218 3.30 -9.24 -0.81
N ILE A 219 4.12 -8.77 0.12
CA ILE A 219 3.71 -7.91 1.24
C ILE A 219 4.36 -6.55 1.04
N CYS A 220 3.58 -5.47 1.02
CA CYS A 220 4.12 -4.11 0.84
C CYS A 220 4.13 -3.34 2.16
N GLY A 221 5.26 -2.69 2.46
CA GLY A 221 5.36 -1.82 3.63
C GLY A 221 4.87 -0.41 3.33
N TYR A 222 4.20 0.20 4.30
CA TYR A 222 3.60 1.54 4.25
C TYR A 222 4.24 2.52 5.22
#